data_AF-A0A7S0QQK4-F1
#
_entry.id   AF-A0A7S0QQK4-F1
#
_cell.length_a   1.000
_cell.length_b   1.000
_cell.length_c   1.000
_cell.angle_alpha   90.00
_cell.angle_beta   90.00
_cell.angle_gamma   90.00
#
_symmetry.space_group_name_H-M   'P 1'
#
loop_
_entity.id
_entity.type
_entity.pdbx_description
1 polymer ?
#
loop_
_entity_poly.entity_id
_entity_poly.type
_entity_poly.pdbx_seq_one_letter_code
_entity_poly.pdbx_strand_id
1 'polypeptide(L)'
;LLQCSHCGFKTQLIKESMQSIDSFPTYCVDKPDDILTPSEFVVLLYYSYVEIHDVSDALEWHYQLALHLNLKGRIRISPEGINVVLDGRRHNVDIYIAAVKSDC
;
A
#
# COMPACT_ATOMS: atom_id res chain seq x y z
N LEU A 1 10.12 21.26 13.63
CA LEU A 1 11.10 20.17 13.45
C LEU A 1 10.80 19.14 14.53
N LEU A 2 10.12 18.05 14.17
CA LEU A 2 9.89 16.93 15.08
C LEU A 2 10.86 15.83 14.65
N GLN A 3 11.80 15.50 15.54
CA GLN A 3 12.81 14.46 15.31
C GLN A 3 12.27 13.11 15.82
N CYS A 4 12.31 12.09 14.97
CA CYS A 4 12.17 10.70 15.40
C CYS A 4 13.49 10.26 16.05
N SER A 5 13.44 9.90 17.34
CA SER A 5 14.60 9.55 18.16
C SER A 5 15.18 8.15 17.91
N HIS A 6 14.79 7.47 16.82
CA HIS A 6 15.24 6.11 16.53
C HIS A 6 16.13 5.98 15.27
N CYS A 7 15.90 6.75 14.20
CA CYS A 7 16.57 6.51 12.92
C CYS A 7 17.30 7.74 12.32
N GLY A 8 17.26 8.91 12.95
CA GLY A 8 18.00 10.09 12.46
C GLY A 8 17.52 10.65 11.12
N PHE A 9 16.34 10.24 10.63
CA PHE A 9 15.79 10.67 9.35
C PHE A 9 15.46 12.17 9.36
N LYS A 10 16.00 12.90 8.37
CA LYS A 10 15.62 14.30 8.10
C LYS A 10 14.58 14.29 6.98
N THR A 11 13.32 14.51 7.34
CA THR A 11 12.27 14.72 6.33
C THR A 11 12.45 16.09 5.66
N GLN A 12 12.78 16.07 4.37
CA GLN A 12 12.53 17.21 3.50
C GLN A 12 11.09 17.09 3.01
N LEU A 13 10.25 18.07 3.39
CA LEU A 13 8.89 18.18 2.91
C LEU A 13 8.92 18.38 1.39
N ILE A 14 8.72 17.30 0.62
CA ILE A 14 8.31 17.40 -0.77
C ILE A 14 6.82 17.75 -0.74
N LYS A 15 6.52 19.05 -0.73
CA LYS A 15 5.25 19.56 -1.27
C LYS A 15 5.27 19.30 -2.77
N GLU A 16 4.10 18.97 -3.31
CA GLU A 16 3.78 18.63 -4.72
C GLU A 16 3.74 17.10 -4.95
N SER A 17 2.61 16.45 -5.22
CA SER A 17 1.26 16.90 -5.55
C SER A 17 0.28 15.86 -5.04
N MET A 18 -0.62 16.28 -4.14
CA MET A 18 -1.80 15.51 -3.79
C MET A 18 -2.75 15.63 -4.98
N GLN A 19 -2.57 14.79 -6.00
CA GLN A 19 -3.61 14.61 -7.00
C GLN A 19 -4.72 13.80 -6.34
N SER A 20 -5.89 14.42 -6.28
CA SER A 20 -7.13 13.91 -5.72
C SER A 20 -7.33 12.43 -6.03
N ILE A 21 -7.66 11.67 -5.00
CA ILE A 21 -8.01 10.25 -5.04
C ILE A 21 -9.38 10.00 -5.72
N ASP A 22 -9.84 10.93 -6.55
CA ASP A 22 -11.19 10.97 -7.15
C ASP A 22 -11.22 10.48 -8.60
N SER A 23 -10.12 9.91 -9.11
CA SER A 23 -10.05 9.50 -10.51
C SER A 23 -9.21 8.24 -10.74
N PHE A 24 -9.48 7.19 -9.96
CA PHE A 24 -9.16 5.81 -10.35
C PHE A 24 -10.42 5.10 -10.87
N PRO A 25 -10.74 5.12 -12.17
CA PRO A 25 -11.66 4.17 -12.79
C PRO A 25 -10.83 2.98 -13.33
N THR A 26 -11.25 1.71 -13.33
CA THR A 26 -12.58 1.11 -13.24
C THR A 26 -12.38 -0.32 -12.76
N TYR A 27 -13.28 -0.81 -11.90
CA TYR A 27 -13.46 -2.23 -11.66
C TYR A 27 -13.86 -2.90 -12.98
N CYS A 28 -13.35 -4.10 -13.29
CA CYS A 28 -13.88 -4.89 -14.38
C CYS A 28 -15.31 -5.30 -14.01
N VAL A 29 -16.32 -4.59 -14.53
CA VAL A 29 -17.73 -4.94 -14.35
C VAL A 29 -18.07 -5.95 -15.43
N ASP A 30 -18.01 -7.23 -15.09
CA ASP A 30 -18.28 -8.32 -16.04
C ASP A 30 -19.78 -8.48 -16.36
N LYS A 31 -20.71 -7.79 -15.67
CA LYS A 31 -22.17 -7.87 -15.96
C LYS A 31 -22.95 -6.58 -15.70
N PRO A 32 -23.89 -6.21 -16.58
CA PRO A 32 -24.64 -4.94 -16.52
C PRO A 32 -25.77 -4.88 -15.47
N ASP A 33 -26.03 -5.96 -14.71
CA ASP A 33 -27.19 -6.03 -13.79
C ASP A 33 -26.81 -5.96 -12.28
N ASP A 34 -25.54 -5.80 -11.93
CA ASP A 34 -25.15 -5.65 -10.52
C ASP A 34 -25.42 -4.21 -10.05
N ILE A 35 -26.43 -4.07 -9.19
CA ILE A 35 -26.68 -2.89 -8.37
C ILE A 35 -25.36 -2.52 -7.68
N LEU A 36 -24.85 -1.31 -7.93
CA LEU A 36 -23.58 -0.76 -7.43
C LEU A 36 -23.51 -0.77 -5.89
N THR A 37 -23.21 -1.93 -5.32
CA THR A 37 -22.56 -2.03 -4.03
C THR A 37 -21.05 -1.92 -4.30
N PRO A 38 -20.30 -1.09 -3.57
CA PRO A 38 -18.84 -1.14 -3.66
C PRO A 38 -18.43 -2.58 -3.40
N SER A 39 -17.69 -3.20 -4.33
CA SER A 39 -17.31 -4.59 -4.16
C SER A 39 -16.60 -4.74 -2.83
N GLU A 40 -17.08 -5.65 -1.98
CA GLU A 40 -16.45 -5.91 -0.68
C GLU A 40 -14.97 -6.26 -0.85
N PHE A 41 -14.61 -6.83 -2.00
CA PHE A 41 -13.27 -7.21 -2.41
C PHE A 41 -12.68 -6.27 -3.43
N VAL A 42 -11.40 -5.95 -3.25
CA VAL A 42 -10.71 -4.88 -3.95
C VAL A 42 -9.29 -5.32 -4.26
N VAL A 43 -8.69 -4.76 -5.29
CA VAL A 43 -7.28 -4.98 -5.63
C VAL A 43 -6.49 -3.70 -5.36
N LEU A 44 -5.46 -3.81 -4.53
CA LEU A 44 -4.44 -2.81 -4.29
C LEU A 44 -3.29 -3.04 -5.27
N LEU A 45 -2.98 -2.01 -6.06
CA LEU A 45 -1.77 -1.95 -6.89
C LEU A 45 -1.00 -0.68 -6.50
N TYR A 46 0.21 -0.81 -5.96
CA TYR A 46 1.04 0.35 -5.68
C TYR A 46 2.53 0.08 -5.91
N TYR A 47 3.25 1.16 -6.20
CA TYR A 47 4.69 1.18 -6.32
C TYR A 47 5.25 2.36 -5.51
N SER A 48 6.41 2.18 -4.87
CA SER A 48 7.14 3.27 -4.21
C SER A 48 8.63 3.17 -4.52
N TYR A 49 9.23 4.28 -4.97
CA TYR A 49 10.68 4.43 -5.08
C TYR A 49 11.22 4.96 -3.75
N VAL A 50 11.85 4.10 -2.98
CA VAL A 50 12.41 4.44 -1.66
C VAL A 50 13.64 3.58 -1.43
N GLU A 51 14.66 4.15 -0.80
CA GLU A 51 15.85 3.38 -0.43
C GLU A 51 15.51 2.43 0.72
N ILE A 52 15.68 1.13 0.49
CA ILE A 52 15.40 0.08 1.47
C ILE A 52 16.73 -0.60 1.84
N HIS A 53 17.21 -0.33 3.04
CA HIS A 53 18.50 -0.85 3.52
C HIS A 53 18.43 -2.34 3.88
N ASP A 54 17.32 -2.79 4.50
CA ASP A 54 17.09 -4.20 4.82
C ASP A 54 15.88 -4.74 4.05
N VAL A 55 16.17 -5.31 2.87
CA VAL A 55 15.16 -5.91 2.00
C VAL A 55 14.49 -7.13 2.63
N SER A 56 15.23 -7.88 3.46
CA SER A 56 14.71 -9.10 4.09
C SER A 56 13.68 -8.76 5.15
N ASP A 57 14.00 -7.80 6.01
CA ASP A 57 13.11 -7.34 7.07
C ASP A 57 11.86 -6.67 6.49
N ALA A 58 12.01 -5.84 5.46
CA ALA A 58 10.87 -5.24 4.76
C ALA A 58 9.95 -6.31 4.15
N LEU A 59 10.52 -7.35 3.52
CA LEU A 59 9.74 -8.43 2.92
C LEU A 59 8.96 -9.21 3.97
N GLU A 60 9.62 -9.57 5.07
CA GLU A 60 8.99 -10.30 6.17
C GLU A 60 7.86 -9.48 6.80
N TRP A 61 8.09 -8.18 7.04
CA TRP A 61 7.06 -7.28 7.57
C TRP A 61 5.82 -7.22 6.67
N HIS A 62 6.00 -6.97 5.37
CA HIS A 62 4.90 -6.91 4.41
C HIS A 62 4.17 -8.27 4.26
N TYR A 63 4.92 -9.38 4.30
CA TYR A 63 4.38 -10.73 4.24
C TYR A 63 3.50 -11.03 5.47
N GLN A 64 4.02 -10.80 6.67
CA GLN A 64 3.28 -11.02 7.91
C GLN A 64 2.04 -10.14 7.97
N LEU A 65 2.15 -8.85 7.64
CA LEU A 65 1.00 -7.94 7.64
C LEU A 65 -0.10 -8.42 6.67
N ALA A 66 0.26 -8.81 5.45
CA ALA A 66 -0.70 -9.32 4.47
C ALA A 66 -1.36 -10.62 4.97
N LEU A 67 -0.59 -11.53 5.58
CA LEU A 67 -1.10 -12.78 6.14
C LEU A 67 -2.12 -12.53 7.26
N HIS A 68 -1.80 -11.67 8.22
CA HIS A 68 -2.68 -11.32 9.35
C HIS A 68 -3.98 -10.65 8.88
N LEU A 69 -3.91 -9.86 7.81
CA LEU A 69 -5.07 -9.18 7.22
C LEU A 69 -5.83 -10.04 6.20
N ASN A 70 -5.47 -11.31 6.02
CA ASN A 70 -6.06 -12.21 5.02
C ASN A 70 -6.08 -11.59 3.61
N LEU A 71 -4.98 -10.94 3.23
CA LEU A 71 -4.72 -10.41 1.90
C LEU A 71 -3.89 -11.42 1.10
N LYS A 72 -4.12 -11.50 -0.21
CA LYS A 72 -3.39 -12.38 -1.12
C LYS A 72 -2.78 -11.58 -2.24
N GLY A 73 -1.69 -12.06 -2.84
CA GLY A 73 -1.09 -11.40 -3.99
C GLY A 73 0.43 -11.54 -4.02
N ARG A 74 1.09 -10.52 -4.57
CA ARG A 74 2.54 -10.49 -4.80
C ARG A 74 3.14 -9.20 -4.28
N ILE A 75 4.21 -9.34 -3.50
CA ILE A 75 5.04 -8.24 -3.01
C ILE A 75 6.44 -8.46 -3.58
N ARG A 76 7.02 -7.43 -4.21
CA ARG A 76 8.39 -7.43 -4.74
C ARG A 76 9.13 -6.26 -4.14
N ILE A 77 10.23 -6.53 -3.46
CA ILE A 77 11.05 -5.52 -2.80
C ILE A 77 12.48 -5.62 -3.34
N SER A 78 13.09 -4.46 -3.58
CA SER A 78 14.50 -4.32 -3.92
C SER A 78 15.07 -3.12 -3.14
N PRO A 79 16.39 -2.92 -3.12
CA PRO A 79 16.98 -1.77 -2.45
C PRO A 79 16.48 -0.41 -2.96
N GLU A 80 15.96 -0.36 -4.19
CA GLU A 80 15.47 0.86 -4.83
C GLU A 80 13.97 1.12 -4.59
N GLY A 81 13.25 0.16 -4.00
CA GLY A 81 11.84 0.33 -3.66
C GLY A 81 11.00 -0.94 -3.66
N ILE A 82 9.70 -0.76 -3.85
CA ILE A 82 8.70 -1.80 -3.66
C ILE A 82 7.57 -1.74 -4.71
N ASN A 83 7.12 -2.91 -5.16
CA ASN A 83 5.95 -3.10 -6.02
C ASN A 83 5.02 -4.14 -5.39
N VAL A 84 3.77 -3.76 -5.13
CA VAL A 84 2.78 -4.62 -4.48
C VAL A 84 1.52 -4.72 -5.31
N VAL A 85 1.03 -5.96 -5.44
CA VAL A 85 -0.33 -6.29 -5.86
C VAL A 85 -0.95 -7.12 -4.75
N LEU A 86 -2.01 -6.65 -4.10
CA LEU A 86 -2.76 -7.42 -3.10
C LEU A 86 -4.26 -7.36 -3.39
N ASP A 87 -4.98 -8.45 -3.17
CA ASP A 87 -6.43 -8.52 -3.22
C ASP A 87 -7.00 -8.98 -1.87
N GLY A 88 -8.18 -8.46 -1.53
CA GLY A 88 -8.86 -8.80 -0.28
C GLY A 88 -10.01 -7.85 0.03
N ARG A 89 -10.55 -7.94 1.25
CA ARG A 89 -11.64 -7.06 1.68
C ARG A 89 -11.17 -5.60 1.73
N ARG A 90 -12.01 -4.64 1.30
CA ARG A 90 -11.75 -3.19 1.34
C ARG A 90 -11.16 -2.76 2.70
N HIS A 91 -11.83 -3.11 3.79
CA HIS A 91 -11.39 -2.77 5.15
C HIS A 91 -9.96 -3.26 5.46
N ASN A 92 -9.61 -4.47 5.04
CA ASN A 92 -8.29 -5.06 5.30
C ASN A 92 -7.21 -4.37 4.44
N VAL A 93 -7.55 -4.03 3.19
CA VAL A 93 -6.67 -3.24 2.31
C VAL A 93 -6.45 -1.83 2.89
N ASP A 94 -7.48 -1.19 3.44
CA ASP A 94 -7.35 0.13 4.04
C ASP A 94 -6.45 0.11 5.30
N ILE A 95 -6.55 -0.94 6.12
CA ILE A 95 -5.64 -1.16 7.27
C ILE A 95 -4.20 -1.34 6.78
N TYR A 96 -3.98 -2.13 5.73
CA TYR A 96 -2.66 -2.33 5.15
C TYR A 96 -2.05 -1.01 4.67
N ILE A 97 -2.82 -0.19 3.94
CA ILE A 97 -2.38 1.12 3.45
C ILE A 97 -2.01 2.05 4.62
N ALA A 98 -2.83 2.06 5.68
CA ALA A 98 -2.56 2.89 6.86
C ALA A 98 -1.26 2.48 7.56
N ALA A 99 -1.02 1.18 7.73
CA ALA A 99 0.19 0.64 8.33
C ALA A 99 1.44 1.01 7.51
N VAL A 100 1.39 0.84 6.18
CA VAL A 100 2.50 1.21 5.28
C VAL A 100 2.80 2.71 5.37
N LYS A 101 1.77 3.56 5.38
CA LYS A 101 1.95 5.03 5.50
C LYS A 101 2.49 5.48 6.84
N SER A 102 2.26 4.72 7.92
CA SER A 102 2.79 5.04 9.25
C SER A 102 4.23 4.59 9.47
N ASP A 103 4.71 3.65 8.66
CA ASP A 103 6.09 3.16 8.68
C ASP A 103 7.06 4.05 7.85
N CYS A 104 6.51 4.93 7.02
CA CYS A 104 7.24 5.88 6.16
C CYS A 104 7.54 7.23 6.84
#